data_AF-A0A392N3B8-F1
#
_entry.id   AF-A0A392N3B8-F1
#
_cell.length_a   1.000
_cell.length_b   1.000
_cell.length_c   1.000
_cell.angle_alpha   90.00
_cell.angle_beta   90.00
_cell.angle_gamma   90.00
#
_symmetry.space_group_name_H-M   'P 1'
#
loop_
_entity.id
_entity.type
_entity.pdbx_description
1 polymer ?
#
loop_
_entity_poly.entity_id
_entity_poly.type
_entity_poly.pdbx_seq_one_letter_code
_entity_poly.pdbx_strand_id
1 'polypeptide(L)'
;NALLKLKKRITSDPFDALLNWVDDEVVLDPCDWFGVECSDAKKVVVLNLKDLCLEGTLAPELMNLVHIKSIILRNNSFYGTIPEEIVGLKELETLDLGYNNFSGHLDANFGHNISSLAILLLDNNELLVGFSPKINELKMLSECQVDENRLINAAKMPSCSERSITWYVSLINYPEILSSIPTH
;
A
#
# COMPACT_ATOMS: atom_id res chain seq x y z
N ASN A 1 -18.41 12.94 -2.13
CA ASN A 1 -17.67 12.02 -3.01
C ASN A 1 -16.60 11.28 -2.21
N ALA A 2 -16.53 9.94 -2.30
CA ALA A 2 -15.56 9.09 -1.60
C ALA A 2 -14.10 9.42 -1.97
N LEU A 3 -13.83 9.67 -3.24
CA LEU A 3 -12.49 10.00 -3.73
C LEU A 3 -12.00 11.36 -3.18
N LEU A 4 -12.88 12.37 -3.07
CA LEU A 4 -12.52 13.63 -2.41
C LEU A 4 -12.26 13.49 -0.91
N LYS A 5 -12.87 12.48 -0.25
CA LYS A 5 -12.56 12.17 1.15
C LYS A 5 -11.18 11.54 1.27
N LEU A 6 -10.79 10.66 0.33
CA LEU A 6 -9.42 10.16 0.22
C LEU A 6 -8.42 11.31 0.00
N LYS A 7 -8.67 12.20 -0.97
CA LYS A 7 -7.81 13.38 -1.23
C LYS A 7 -7.60 14.22 0.04
N LYS A 8 -8.62 14.42 0.86
CA LYS A 8 -8.52 15.15 2.14
C LYS A 8 -7.64 14.46 3.19
N ARG A 9 -7.39 13.16 3.06
CA ARG A 9 -6.51 12.37 3.94
C ARG A 9 -5.08 12.28 3.43
N ILE A 10 -4.82 12.75 2.22
CA ILE A 10 -3.48 12.82 1.63
C ILE A 10 -2.84 14.12 2.07
N THR A 11 -1.72 14.00 2.79
CA THR A 11 -0.98 15.10 3.40
C THR A 11 0.18 15.57 2.52
N SER A 12 0.66 14.72 1.59
CA SER A 12 1.69 15.06 0.62
C SER A 12 1.35 14.48 -0.75
N ASP A 13 1.43 15.33 -1.78
CA ASP A 13 1.28 14.98 -3.20
C ASP A 13 2.38 15.70 -4.00
N PRO A 14 3.62 15.17 -4.00
CA PRO A 14 4.79 15.88 -4.52
C PRO A 14 4.79 16.09 -6.03
N PHE A 15 3.92 15.38 -6.76
CA PHE A 15 3.79 15.47 -8.22
C PHE A 15 2.50 16.14 -8.66
N ASP A 16 1.71 16.70 -7.73
CA ASP A 16 0.40 17.27 -8.00
C ASP A 16 -0.52 16.29 -8.76
N ALA A 17 -0.39 14.99 -8.50
CA ALA A 17 -1.11 13.95 -9.22
C ALA A 17 -2.63 14.04 -9.02
N LEU A 18 -3.07 14.60 -7.89
CA LEU A 18 -4.48 14.79 -7.55
C LEU A 18 -4.98 16.19 -7.91
N LEU A 19 -4.22 16.98 -8.68
CA LEU A 19 -4.58 18.36 -9.04
C LEU A 19 -5.94 18.45 -9.72
N ASN A 20 -6.26 17.51 -10.63
CA ASN A 20 -7.52 17.49 -11.36
C ASN A 20 -8.71 16.89 -10.58
N TRP A 21 -8.50 16.45 -9.34
CA TRP A 21 -9.58 15.99 -8.46
C TRP A 21 -10.26 17.20 -7.82
N VAL A 22 -11.21 17.80 -8.53
CA VAL A 22 -11.89 19.03 -8.13
C VAL A 22 -13.22 18.76 -7.45
N ASP A 23 -13.55 19.60 -6.47
CA ASP A 23 -14.87 19.66 -5.84
C ASP A 23 -15.65 20.79 -6.51
N ASP A 24 -16.06 20.59 -7.76
CA ASP A 24 -16.86 21.56 -8.52
C ASP A 24 -18.35 21.22 -8.40
N GLU A 25 -19.15 22.18 -7.95
CA GLU A 25 -20.60 22.03 -7.74
C GLU A 25 -21.37 21.80 -9.05
N VAL A 26 -20.75 22.05 -10.21
CA VAL A 26 -21.43 22.03 -11.51
C VAL A 26 -21.25 20.71 -12.27
N VAL A 27 -20.08 20.06 -12.20
CA VAL A 27 -19.85 18.73 -12.81
C VAL A 27 -18.87 17.91 -11.97
N LEU A 28 -19.38 16.98 -11.16
CA LEU A 28 -18.59 15.94 -10.51
C LEU A 28 -18.60 14.68 -11.39
N ASP A 29 -17.73 14.61 -12.39
CA ASP A 29 -17.43 13.34 -13.07
C ASP A 29 -16.03 12.84 -12.65
N PRO A 30 -15.94 11.92 -11.67
CA PRO A 30 -14.67 11.36 -11.24
C PRO A 30 -13.98 10.54 -12.33
N CYS A 31 -14.69 10.18 -13.40
CA CYS A 31 -14.13 9.37 -14.48
C CYS A 31 -13.06 10.11 -15.31
N ASP A 32 -12.97 11.44 -15.18
CA ASP A 32 -11.93 12.26 -15.83
C ASP A 32 -10.72 12.50 -14.90
N TRP A 33 -10.76 11.98 -13.68
CA TRP A 33 -9.71 12.21 -12.68
C TRP A 33 -8.51 11.31 -12.91
N PHE A 34 -7.32 11.84 -12.62
CA PHE A 34 -6.10 11.07 -12.75
C PHE A 34 -6.18 9.82 -11.88
N GLY A 35 -5.84 8.67 -12.47
CA GLY A 35 -5.86 7.38 -11.79
C GLY A 35 -7.26 6.78 -11.57
N VAL A 36 -8.33 7.36 -12.12
CA VAL A 36 -9.69 6.81 -11.99
C VAL A 36 -10.17 6.24 -13.32
N GLU A 37 -10.67 5.01 -13.31
CA GLU A 37 -11.35 4.42 -14.47
C GLU A 37 -12.79 4.05 -14.10
N CYS A 38 -13.69 4.19 -15.06
CA CYS A 38 -15.11 3.93 -14.89
C CYS A 38 -15.64 2.90 -15.88
N SER A 39 -16.69 2.18 -15.46
CA SER A 39 -17.52 1.38 -16.36
C SER A 39 -18.34 2.25 -17.32
N ASP A 40 -18.93 1.65 -18.35
CA ASP A 40 -19.92 2.28 -19.24
C ASP A 40 -21.07 2.97 -18.49
N ALA A 41 -21.47 2.45 -17.32
CA ALA A 41 -22.50 3.01 -16.45
C ALA A 41 -22.01 4.17 -15.56
N LYS A 42 -20.84 4.76 -15.85
CA LYS A 42 -20.22 5.87 -15.08
C LYS A 42 -20.03 5.56 -13.58
N LYS A 43 -19.73 4.30 -13.26
CA LYS A 43 -19.32 3.86 -11.93
C LYS A 43 -17.81 3.72 -11.89
N VAL A 44 -17.18 4.20 -10.81
CA VAL A 44 -15.73 4.02 -10.58
C VAL A 44 -15.45 2.54 -10.35
N VAL A 45 -14.59 1.96 -11.20
CA VAL A 45 -14.21 0.55 -11.15
C VAL A 45 -12.72 0.34 -10.90
N VAL A 46 -11.86 1.32 -11.22
CA VAL A 46 -10.43 1.26 -10.90
C VAL A 46 -10.00 2.57 -10.24
N LEU A 47 -9.21 2.44 -9.18
CA LEU A 47 -8.39 3.51 -8.63
C LEU A 47 -6.91 3.07 -8.68
N ASN A 48 -6.10 3.76 -9.47
CA ASN A 48 -4.69 3.48 -9.67
C ASN A 48 -3.84 4.74 -9.43
N LEU A 49 -3.18 4.77 -8.27
CA LEU A 49 -2.34 5.86 -7.80
C LEU A 49 -0.94 5.35 -7.41
N LYS A 50 -0.43 4.33 -8.13
CA LYS A 50 0.89 3.76 -7.85
C LYS A 50 2.04 4.71 -8.19
N ASP A 51 3.16 4.57 -7.47
CA ASP A 51 4.42 5.24 -7.79
C ASP A 51 4.35 6.79 -7.76
N LEU A 52 3.59 7.35 -6.82
CA LEU A 52 3.34 8.80 -6.74
C LEU A 52 3.93 9.47 -5.49
N CYS A 53 4.58 8.72 -4.61
CA CYS A 53 5.05 9.21 -3.31
C CYS A 53 3.97 9.97 -2.52
N LEU A 54 2.71 9.55 -2.65
CA LEU A 54 1.61 10.09 -1.88
C LEU A 54 1.79 9.70 -0.41
N GLU A 55 1.63 10.67 0.48
CA GLU A 55 1.64 10.44 1.92
C GLU A 55 0.27 10.71 2.50
N GLY A 56 -0.21 9.85 3.40
CA GLY A 56 -1.50 10.03 4.05
C GLY A 56 -2.11 8.73 4.57
N THR A 57 -3.41 8.75 4.83
CA THR A 57 -4.16 7.57 5.30
C THR A 57 -5.30 7.22 4.37
N LEU A 58 -5.77 5.97 4.40
CA LEU A 58 -7.02 5.62 3.73
C LEU A 58 -8.21 6.30 4.42
N ALA A 59 -9.12 6.86 3.62
CA ALA A 59 -10.42 7.32 4.11
C ALA A 59 -11.38 6.12 4.18
N PRO A 60 -12.04 5.83 5.31
CA PRO A 60 -13.06 4.78 5.37
C PRO A 60 -14.16 4.96 4.32
N GLU A 61 -14.47 6.21 3.96
CA GLU A 61 -15.45 6.52 2.92
C GLU A 61 -15.06 6.03 1.53
N LEU A 62 -13.79 5.71 1.29
CA LEU A 62 -13.34 5.05 0.04
C LEU A 62 -14.08 3.71 -0.17
N MET A 63 -14.51 3.06 0.91
CA MET A 63 -15.25 1.80 0.90
C MET A 63 -16.71 1.97 0.46
N ASN A 64 -17.17 3.20 0.19
CA ASN A 64 -18.46 3.46 -0.44
C ASN A 64 -18.44 3.31 -1.97
N LEU A 65 -17.26 3.07 -2.58
CA LEU A 65 -17.15 2.78 -4.01
C LEU A 65 -17.52 1.32 -4.28
N VAL A 66 -18.79 0.95 -4.09
CA VAL A 66 -19.26 -0.44 -4.08
C VAL A 66 -19.03 -1.23 -5.37
N HIS A 67 -18.80 -0.55 -6.50
CA HIS A 67 -18.50 -1.16 -7.81
C HIS A 67 -17.00 -1.21 -8.12
N ILE A 68 -16.13 -0.80 -7.18
CA ILE A 68 -14.70 -0.82 -7.40
C ILE A 68 -14.18 -2.25 -7.48
N LYS A 69 -13.38 -2.50 -8.51
CA LYS A 69 -12.76 -3.79 -8.82
C LYS A 69 -11.28 -3.81 -8.49
N SER A 70 -10.61 -2.68 -8.67
CA SER A 70 -9.17 -2.58 -8.44
C SER A 70 -8.82 -1.33 -7.64
N ILE A 71 -8.10 -1.52 -6.54
CA ILE A 71 -7.44 -0.45 -5.77
C ILE A 71 -5.94 -0.72 -5.82
N ILE A 72 -5.19 0.17 -6.46
CA ILE A 72 -3.74 0.07 -6.65
C ILE A 72 -3.09 1.33 -6.08
N LEU A 73 -2.45 1.19 -4.92
CA LEU A 73 -1.74 2.25 -4.21
C LEU A 73 -0.27 1.91 -3.96
N ARG A 74 0.27 0.93 -4.70
CA ARG A 74 1.63 0.43 -4.55
C ARG A 74 2.68 1.54 -4.60
N ASN A 75 3.74 1.39 -3.80
CA ASN A 75 4.91 2.27 -3.83
C ASN A 75 4.54 3.74 -3.55
N ASN A 76 3.97 3.94 -2.37
CA ASN A 76 3.64 5.24 -1.81
C ASN A 76 4.06 5.28 -0.33
N SER A 77 3.67 6.33 0.38
CA SER A 77 3.92 6.51 1.81
C SER A 77 2.61 6.51 2.61
N PHE A 78 1.60 5.72 2.21
CA PHE A 78 0.37 5.59 3.00
C PHE A 78 0.66 4.90 4.33
N TYR A 79 0.04 5.37 5.40
CA TYR A 79 0.19 4.85 6.76
C TYR A 79 -1.14 4.71 7.50
N GLY A 80 -1.08 4.22 8.74
CA GLY A 80 -2.26 3.92 9.55
C GLY A 80 -2.79 2.50 9.28
N THR A 81 -4.03 2.23 9.67
CA THR A 81 -4.67 0.92 9.49
C THR A 81 -5.45 0.86 8.18
N ILE A 82 -5.57 -0.33 7.60
CA ILE A 82 -6.52 -0.59 6.51
C ILE A 82 -7.94 -0.59 7.12
N PRO A 83 -8.88 0.24 6.63
CA PRO A 83 -10.24 0.28 7.18
C PRO A 83 -10.93 -1.08 7.09
N GLU A 84 -11.56 -1.54 8.18
CA GLU A 84 -12.27 -2.83 8.23
C GLU A 84 -13.42 -2.87 7.23
N GLU A 85 -14.01 -1.72 6.89
CA GLU A 85 -15.10 -1.57 5.93
C GLU A 85 -14.73 -2.02 4.51
N ILE A 86 -13.45 -2.25 4.22
CA ILE A 86 -13.00 -2.79 2.93
C ILE A 86 -13.62 -4.15 2.59
N VAL A 87 -14.06 -4.90 3.61
CA VAL A 87 -14.84 -6.14 3.43
C VAL A 87 -16.21 -5.91 2.79
N GLY A 88 -16.69 -4.66 2.77
CA GLY A 88 -17.92 -4.25 2.12
C GLY A 88 -17.82 -4.16 0.59
N LEU A 89 -16.61 -4.10 0.03
CA LEU A 89 -16.38 -3.99 -1.40
C LEU A 89 -16.54 -5.35 -2.11
N LYS A 90 -17.79 -5.72 -2.39
CA LYS A 90 -18.13 -7.06 -2.91
C LYS A 90 -17.66 -7.32 -4.34
N GLU A 91 -17.33 -6.28 -5.10
CA GLU A 91 -16.80 -6.40 -6.47
C GLU A 91 -15.27 -6.30 -6.53
N LEU A 92 -14.58 -6.12 -5.39
CA LEU A 92 -13.13 -5.95 -5.37
C LEU A 92 -12.41 -7.24 -5.76
N GLU A 93 -11.69 -7.19 -6.88
CA GLU A 93 -10.92 -8.28 -7.47
C GLU A 93 -9.42 -8.14 -7.16
N THR A 94 -8.91 -6.89 -7.13
CA THR A 94 -7.48 -6.58 -6.89
C THR A 94 -7.32 -5.52 -5.81
N LEU A 95 -6.54 -5.84 -4.77
CA LEU A 95 -6.07 -4.90 -3.77
C LEU A 95 -4.54 -4.94 -3.70
N ASP A 96 -3.90 -3.88 -4.18
CA ASP A 96 -2.45 -3.72 -4.14
C ASP A 96 -2.05 -2.51 -3.30
N LEU A 97 -1.58 -2.80 -2.09
CA LEU A 97 -1.10 -1.84 -1.11
C LEU A 97 0.39 -2.04 -0.81
N GLY A 98 1.11 -2.78 -1.64
CA GLY A 98 2.51 -3.11 -1.38
C GLY A 98 3.41 -1.88 -1.37
N TYR A 99 4.57 -1.97 -0.71
CA TYR A 99 5.52 -0.86 -0.57
C TYR A 99 4.86 0.42 -0.02
N ASN A 100 4.27 0.30 1.16
CA ASN A 100 3.68 1.40 1.92
C ASN A 100 4.10 1.30 3.39
N ASN A 101 3.48 2.06 4.28
CA ASN A 101 3.75 2.08 5.71
C ASN A 101 2.48 1.74 6.52
N PHE A 102 1.60 0.88 5.97
CA PHE A 102 0.41 0.41 6.67
C PHE A 102 0.78 -0.39 7.92
N SER A 103 -0.06 -0.27 8.93
CA SER A 103 0.16 -0.81 10.28
C SER A 103 -1.11 -1.47 10.82
N GLY A 104 -0.96 -2.22 11.91
CA GLY A 104 -2.08 -2.85 12.61
C GLY A 104 -2.28 -4.30 12.22
N HIS A 105 -3.34 -4.91 12.78
CA HIS A 105 -3.63 -6.33 12.62
C HIS A 105 -4.54 -6.55 11.41
N LEU A 106 -4.11 -7.37 10.45
CA LEU A 106 -4.96 -7.86 9.39
C LEU A 106 -5.67 -9.13 9.90
N ASP A 107 -7.00 -9.07 10.00
CA ASP A 107 -7.75 -10.23 10.45
C ASP A 107 -7.50 -11.45 9.56
N ALA A 108 -7.39 -12.63 10.19
CA ALA A 108 -7.12 -13.89 9.50
C ALA A 108 -8.14 -14.24 8.40
N ASN A 109 -9.34 -13.63 8.44
CA ASN A 109 -10.42 -13.82 7.48
C ASN A 109 -10.57 -12.67 6.46
N PHE A 110 -9.64 -11.71 6.46
CA PHE A 110 -9.73 -10.49 5.66
C PHE A 110 -10.06 -10.74 4.19
N GLY A 111 -9.28 -11.61 3.52
CA GLY A 111 -9.52 -11.89 2.12
C GLY A 111 -10.66 -12.88 1.84
N HIS A 112 -11.10 -13.68 2.83
CA HIS A 112 -12.33 -14.49 2.69
C HIS A 112 -13.60 -13.62 2.81
N ASN A 113 -13.54 -12.53 3.57
CA ASN A 113 -14.66 -11.61 3.74
C ASN A 113 -14.94 -10.79 2.46
N ILE A 114 -13.98 -10.75 1.53
CA ILE A 114 -14.09 -10.15 0.20
C ILE A 114 -14.19 -11.29 -0.82
N SER A 115 -15.40 -11.78 -1.05
CA SER A 115 -15.66 -12.98 -1.85
C SER A 115 -15.13 -12.95 -3.29
N SER A 116 -14.89 -11.77 -3.84
CA SER A 116 -14.43 -11.57 -5.22
C SER A 116 -12.92 -11.36 -5.34
N LEU A 117 -12.21 -11.26 -4.22
CA LEU A 117 -10.80 -10.91 -4.20
C LEU A 117 -9.94 -12.04 -4.79
N ALA A 118 -9.27 -11.74 -5.90
CA ALA A 118 -8.38 -12.67 -6.59
C ALA A 118 -6.90 -12.35 -6.32
N ILE A 119 -6.58 -11.07 -6.14
CA ILE A 119 -5.21 -10.59 -5.97
C ILE A 119 -5.14 -9.70 -4.72
N LEU A 120 -4.29 -10.10 -3.77
CA LEU A 120 -3.97 -9.33 -2.57
C LEU A 120 -2.45 -9.17 -2.47
N LEU A 121 -1.96 -7.95 -2.63
CA LEU A 121 -0.56 -7.58 -2.51
C LEU A 121 -0.39 -6.62 -1.34
N LEU A 122 0.30 -7.08 -0.29
CA LEU A 122 0.56 -6.33 0.95
C LEU A 122 2.05 -6.31 1.31
N ASP A 123 2.90 -6.80 0.41
CA ASP A 123 4.36 -6.90 0.61
C ASP A 123 4.97 -5.54 0.95
N ASN A 124 6.07 -5.54 1.72
CA ASN A 124 6.75 -4.30 2.12
C ASN A 124 5.86 -3.29 2.89
N ASN A 125 5.03 -3.80 3.81
CA ASN A 125 4.37 -3.04 4.88
C ASN A 125 4.84 -3.58 6.25
N GLU A 126 6.02 -3.15 6.70
CA GLU A 126 6.72 -3.73 7.86
C GLU A 126 5.94 -3.64 9.18
N LEU A 127 5.00 -2.69 9.29
CA LEU A 127 4.19 -2.48 10.50
C LEU A 127 2.88 -3.28 10.49
N LEU A 128 2.57 -3.98 9.40
CA LEU A 128 1.39 -4.83 9.30
C LEU A 128 1.66 -6.19 9.97
N VAL A 129 0.78 -6.58 10.87
CA VAL A 129 0.88 -7.83 11.64
C VAL A 129 -0.39 -8.67 11.46
N GLY A 130 -0.37 -9.95 11.84
CA GLY A 130 -1.59 -10.77 11.86
C GLY A 130 -1.80 -11.76 10.70
N PHE A 131 -0.77 -12.02 9.89
CA PHE A 131 -0.87 -13.05 8.84
C PHE A 131 -1.06 -14.45 9.45
N SER A 132 -2.29 -14.95 9.47
CA SER A 132 -2.59 -16.34 9.82
C SER A 132 -2.30 -17.26 8.62
N PRO A 133 -1.87 -18.52 8.84
CA PRO A 133 -1.64 -19.48 7.76
C PRO A 133 -2.85 -19.75 6.86
N LYS A 134 -4.08 -19.34 7.23
CA LYS A 134 -5.28 -19.39 6.37
C LYS A 134 -5.28 -18.39 5.22
N ILE A 135 -4.46 -17.34 5.27
CA ILE A 135 -4.24 -16.41 4.14
C ILE A 135 -3.50 -17.11 2.97
N ASN A 136 -2.87 -18.28 3.20
CA ASN A 136 -2.25 -19.09 2.13
C ASN A 136 -3.25 -19.75 1.17
N GLU A 137 -4.55 -19.79 1.48
CA GLU A 137 -5.58 -20.29 0.55
C GLU A 137 -5.93 -19.25 -0.53
N LEU A 138 -5.71 -17.97 -0.24
CA LEU A 138 -5.66 -16.92 -1.26
C LEU A 138 -4.27 -16.95 -1.88
N LYS A 139 -4.15 -16.57 -3.16
CA LYS A 139 -2.83 -16.41 -3.78
C LYS A 139 -2.18 -15.13 -3.22
N MET A 140 -1.75 -15.18 -1.97
CA MET A 140 -0.94 -14.13 -1.35
C MET A 140 0.41 -14.16 -2.05
N LEU A 141 0.60 -13.24 -2.98
CA LEU A 141 1.88 -13.04 -3.62
C LEU A 141 2.67 -12.08 -2.74
N SER A 142 3.55 -12.64 -1.92
CA SER A 142 4.68 -11.89 -1.40
C SER A 142 5.72 -11.84 -2.51
N GLU A 143 5.66 -10.82 -3.36
CA GLU A 143 6.71 -10.60 -4.36
C GLU A 143 7.93 -10.03 -3.63
N CYS A 144 8.76 -10.92 -3.08
CA CYS A 144 10.07 -10.53 -2.59
C CYS A 144 10.92 -10.16 -3.82
N GLN A 145 11.08 -8.87 -4.09
CA GLN A 145 11.99 -8.47 -5.16
C GLN A 145 13.41 -8.90 -4.82
N VAL A 146 14.05 -9.52 -5.79
CA VAL A 146 15.44 -9.96 -5.76
C VAL A 146 16.34 -8.74 -5.56
N ASP A 147 17.14 -8.76 -4.49
CA ASP A 147 18.28 -7.91 -4.13
C ASP A 147 18.43 -6.57 -4.87
N GLU A 148 18.38 -5.48 -4.10
CA GLU A 148 18.79 -4.09 -4.44
C GLU A 148 20.20 -3.96 -5.07
N ASN A 149 20.96 -5.05 -5.21
CA ASN A 149 22.31 -5.07 -5.77
C ASN A 149 22.40 -5.23 -7.30
N ARG A 150 21.30 -5.25 -8.07
CA ARG A 150 21.39 -5.42 -9.55
C ARG A 150 20.85 -4.30 -10.44
N LEU A 151 20.43 -3.15 -9.92
CA LEU A 151 20.05 -2.00 -10.76
C LEU A 151 20.79 -0.71 -10.38
N ILE A 152 22.13 -0.78 -10.39
CA ILE A 152 23.00 0.40 -10.15
C ILE A 152 22.94 1.44 -11.31
N ASN A 153 22.15 1.25 -12.39
CA ASN A 153 22.16 2.20 -13.52
C ASN A 153 20.81 2.48 -14.22
N ALA A 154 19.66 2.18 -13.62
CA ALA A 154 18.37 2.46 -14.26
C ALA A 154 17.62 3.60 -13.54
N ALA A 155 17.89 4.81 -14.01
CA ALA A 155 17.10 6.04 -13.84
C ALA A 155 16.86 6.57 -12.42
N LYS A 156 17.42 7.76 -12.17
CA LYS A 156 16.94 8.74 -11.19
C LYS A 156 15.44 9.02 -11.40
N MET A 157 14.58 8.27 -10.73
CA MET A 157 13.35 8.78 -10.15
C MET A 157 13.56 8.77 -8.64
N PRO A 158 13.06 9.75 -7.88
CA PRO A 158 13.07 9.66 -6.44
C PRO A 158 12.15 8.50 -6.06
N SER A 159 12.72 7.31 -5.85
CA SER A 159 12.05 6.27 -5.08
C SER A 159 11.71 6.91 -3.74
N CYS A 160 10.47 6.74 -3.26
CA CYS A 160 10.04 7.31 -1.98
C CYS A 160 10.86 6.75 -0.78
N SER A 161 11.79 5.83 -1.05
CA SER A 161 12.60 5.05 -0.12
C SER A 161 14.11 5.36 -0.15
N GLU A 162 14.55 6.62 -0.17
CA GLU A 162 15.86 6.93 0.45
C GLU A 162 15.71 6.84 1.99
N ARG A 163 15.49 5.62 2.50
CA ARG A 163 15.41 5.33 3.95
C ARG A 163 16.83 5.10 4.46
N SER A 164 17.35 6.05 5.25
CA SER A 164 18.58 5.84 6.02
C SER A 164 18.36 4.73 7.06
N ILE A 165 18.84 3.52 6.78
CA ILE A 165 18.74 2.40 7.71
C ILE A 165 19.84 2.55 8.76
N THR A 166 19.47 2.94 9.98
CA THR A 166 20.37 2.85 11.14
C THR A 166 20.11 1.53 11.86
N TRP A 167 20.97 0.53 11.64
CA TRP A 167 20.84 -0.77 12.29
C TRP A 167 21.32 -0.69 13.75
N TYR A 168 20.40 -0.78 14.71
CA TYR A 168 20.74 -1.13 16.10
C TYR A 168 20.66 -2.65 16.27
N VAL A 169 21.81 -3.32 16.19
CA VAL A 169 21.92 -4.74 16.58
C VAL A 169 22.09 -4.80 18.10
N SER A 170 21.08 -5.33 18.80
CA SER A 170 21.21 -5.71 20.19
C SER A 170 22.05 -6.99 20.30
N LEU A 171 23.23 -6.87 20.91
CA LEU A 171 24.11 -8.01 21.18
C LEU A 171 23.56 -8.78 22.40
N ILE A 172 23.06 -10.00 22.19
CA ILE A 172 22.84 -10.98 23.25
C ILE A 172 24.02 -11.98 23.24
N ASN A 173 24.67 -12.07 24.40
CA ASN A 173 25.87 -12.86 24.73
C ASN A 173 25.66 -14.39 24.73
N TYR A 174 26.77 -15.15 24.51
CA TYR A 174 27.39 -16.20 25.38
C TYR A 174 28.25 -17.20 24.52
N PRO A 175 29.19 -18.00 25.09
CA PRO A 175 30.44 -17.71 25.82
C PRO A 175 31.73 -18.27 25.14
N GLU A 176 32.90 -17.81 25.64
CA GLU A 176 34.30 -18.31 25.65
C GLU A 176 34.78 -19.43 24.67
N ILE A 177 35.99 -19.37 24.09
CA ILE A 177 37.28 -19.78 24.71
C ILE A 177 38.51 -19.18 23.98
N LEU A 178 39.35 -18.51 24.78
CA LEU A 178 40.83 -18.34 24.84
C LEU A 178 41.81 -18.35 23.64
N SER A 179 42.86 -17.52 23.88
CA SER A 179 44.22 -17.42 23.31
C SER A 179 44.36 -16.54 22.06
N SER A 180 45.25 -15.54 21.97
CA SER A 180 46.46 -15.22 22.72
C SER A 180 46.94 -13.81 22.36
N ILE A 181 47.49 -13.08 23.34
CA ILE A 181 48.22 -11.80 23.22
C ILE A 181 49.51 -12.03 22.40
N PRO A 182 50.00 -11.06 21.60
CA PRO A 182 51.07 -10.20 22.12
C PRO A 182 50.96 -8.70 21.75
N THR A 183 51.54 -7.93 22.67
CA THR A 183 51.87 -6.51 22.71
C THR A 183 52.86 -6.04 21.64
N HIS A 184 52.67 -4.81 21.15
CA HIS A 184 53.68 -3.74 21.22
C HIS A 184 53.01 -2.37 21.22
#